data_AF-A0A1Y1VGL9-F1
#
_entry.id   AF-A0A1Y1VGL9-F1
#
_cell.length_a   1.000
_cell.length_b   1.000
_cell.length_c   1.000
_cell.angle_alpha   90.00
_cell.angle_beta   90.00
_cell.angle_gamma   90.00
#
_symmetry.space_group_name_H-M   'P 1'
#
loop_
_entity.id
_entity.type
_entity.pdbx_description
1 polymer ?
#
loop_
_entity_poly.entity_id
_entity_poly.type
_entity_poly.pdbx_seq_one_letter_code
_entity_poly.pdbx_strand_id
1 'polypeptide(L)'
;GRNNNSWISSPGCLQFTFILHHNLINTIPSIQFMVGLCIANAIKSFDIFKNIDVRLKWPNDIYIKINENGEEAVKKIGGILTESVYVNNQYIILCGCGINIHDPCPTMSLEKAYKMVNNKDLDISLIKEELLAKIMHNIDIYYKKFVNEGFKSLIDEYYEFWLHSNSIVKVEGLDAKIIGIDEFGCLRVLLLDEEHKNEERTLLPDGNSFDMLKGLVFSR
;
A
#
# COMPACT_ATOMS: atom_id res chain seq x y z
N GLY A 1 -0.35 -7.10 13.08
CA GLY A 1 0.30 -6.38 11.97
C GLY A 1 1.64 -7.02 11.66
N ARG A 2 2.37 -6.57 10.63
CA ARG A 2 3.67 -7.18 10.26
C ARG A 2 4.70 -7.05 11.39
N ASN A 3 5.58 -8.04 11.53
CA ASN A 3 6.70 -8.06 12.48
C ASN A 3 6.28 -7.86 13.95
N ASN A 4 5.22 -8.56 14.39
CA ASN A 4 4.63 -8.43 15.73
C ASN A 4 4.10 -7.04 16.09
N ASN A 5 4.04 -6.10 15.14
CA ASN A 5 3.43 -4.79 15.38
C ASN A 5 1.92 -4.94 15.58
N SER A 6 1.39 -4.27 16.59
CA SER A 6 -0.04 -4.21 16.83
C SER A 6 -0.72 -3.28 15.83
N TRP A 7 -1.88 -3.69 15.33
CA TRP A 7 -2.78 -2.81 14.59
C TRP A 7 -3.86 -2.30 15.56
N ILE A 8 -4.09 -0.99 15.60
CA ILE A 8 -5.10 -0.38 16.46
C ILE A 8 -6.46 -0.49 15.76
N SER A 9 -7.36 -1.29 16.32
CA SER A 9 -8.67 -1.64 15.76
C SER A 9 -9.80 -0.80 16.38
N SER A 10 -9.77 0.51 16.14
CA SER A 10 -10.84 1.41 16.60
C SER A 10 -12.17 1.13 15.87
N PRO A 11 -13.35 1.40 16.47
CA PRO A 11 -14.65 1.16 15.82
C PRO A 11 -14.85 1.82 14.44
N GLY A 12 -14.10 2.89 14.14
CA GLY A 12 -14.13 3.58 12.86
C GLY A 12 -13.23 2.98 11.76
N CYS A 13 -12.49 1.91 12.06
CA CYS A 13 -11.68 1.19 11.09
C CYS A 13 -12.53 0.20 10.28
N LEU A 14 -12.34 0.16 8.95
CA LEU A 14 -12.79 -0.93 8.09
C LEU A 14 -11.71 -2.02 8.11
N GLN A 15 -12.06 -3.18 8.67
CA GLN A 15 -11.13 -4.30 8.82
C GLN A 15 -11.79 -5.57 8.33
N PHE A 16 -11.12 -6.27 7.43
CA PHE A 16 -11.63 -7.51 6.87
C PHE A 16 -10.47 -8.40 6.42
N THR A 17 -10.76 -9.68 6.26
CA THR A 17 -9.83 -10.65 5.68
C THR A 17 -10.60 -11.45 4.64
N PHE A 18 -10.00 -11.64 3.48
CA PHE A 18 -10.54 -12.51 2.44
C PHE A 18 -9.48 -13.53 2.01
N ILE A 19 -9.94 -14.57 1.33
CA ILE A 19 -9.12 -15.70 0.91
C ILE A 19 -9.02 -15.70 -0.62
N LEU A 20 -7.80 -15.87 -1.13
CA LEU A 20 -7.54 -16.17 -2.53
C LEU A 20 -6.94 -17.57 -2.66
N HIS A 21 -7.47 -18.34 -3.59
CA HIS A 21 -6.92 -19.62 -4.00
C HIS A 21 -6.00 -19.40 -5.20
N HIS A 22 -4.69 -19.48 -4.98
CA HIS A 22 -3.69 -19.09 -5.97
C HIS A 22 -2.70 -20.22 -6.22
N ASN A 23 -2.27 -20.40 -7.48
CA ASN A 23 -1.41 -21.52 -7.87
C ASN A 23 -0.03 -21.07 -8.39
N LEU A 24 0.18 -19.76 -8.58
CA LEU A 24 1.42 -19.21 -9.14
C LEU A 24 2.30 -18.67 -8.01
N ILE A 25 3.28 -19.46 -7.58
CA ILE A 25 4.11 -19.15 -6.40
C ILE A 25 4.88 -17.83 -6.54
N ASN A 26 5.40 -17.55 -7.74
CA ASN A 26 6.23 -16.39 -8.04
C ASN A 26 5.47 -15.05 -7.97
N THR A 27 4.14 -15.08 -8.08
CA THR A 27 3.30 -13.88 -8.02
C THR A 27 2.67 -13.66 -6.64
N ILE A 28 2.83 -14.59 -5.69
CA ILE A 28 2.31 -14.44 -4.32
C ILE A 28 2.76 -13.12 -3.67
N PRO A 29 4.04 -12.71 -3.71
CA PRO A 29 4.47 -11.45 -3.12
C PRO A 29 3.81 -10.22 -3.75
N SER A 30 3.41 -10.33 -5.02
CA SER A 30 2.83 -9.22 -5.76
C SER A 30 1.33 -9.01 -5.49
N ILE A 31 0.66 -9.97 -4.85
CA ILE A 31 -0.77 -9.87 -4.49
C ILE A 31 -1.03 -8.64 -3.62
N GLN A 32 -0.14 -8.32 -2.69
CA GLN A 32 -0.31 -7.16 -1.80
C GLN A 32 -0.38 -5.83 -2.56
N PHE A 33 0.34 -5.70 -3.68
CA PHE A 33 0.31 -4.49 -4.51
C PHE A 33 -1.01 -4.37 -5.27
N MET A 34 -1.50 -5.49 -5.81
CA MET A 34 -2.81 -5.55 -6.46
C MET A 34 -3.94 -5.21 -5.48
N VAL A 35 -3.88 -5.71 -4.24
CA VAL A 35 -4.83 -5.34 -3.18
C VAL A 35 -4.72 -3.85 -2.82
N GLY A 36 -3.51 -3.30 -2.74
CA GLY A 36 -3.27 -1.87 -2.53
C GLY A 36 -3.91 -1.01 -3.61
N LEU A 37 -3.73 -1.40 -4.88
CA LEU A 37 -4.36 -0.73 -6.02
C LEU A 37 -5.89 -0.82 -5.95
N CYS A 38 -6.45 -1.99 -5.64
CA CYS A 38 -7.90 -2.17 -5.48
C CYS A 38 -8.48 -1.23 -4.42
N ILE A 39 -7.79 -1.07 -3.29
CA ILE A 39 -8.20 -0.17 -2.21
C ILE A 39 -8.09 1.29 -2.62
N ALA A 40 -6.96 1.70 -3.20
CA ALA A 40 -6.76 3.07 -3.66
C ALA A 40 -7.84 3.47 -4.69
N ASN A 41 -8.08 2.63 -5.70
CA ASN A 41 -9.11 2.86 -6.70
C ASN A 41 -10.52 2.87 -6.10
N ALA A 42 -10.82 1.98 -5.14
CA ALA A 42 -12.11 1.98 -4.46
C ALA A 42 -12.35 3.31 -3.72
N ILE A 43 -11.34 3.83 -3.00
CA ILE A 43 -11.41 5.14 -2.33
C ILE A 43 -11.61 6.27 -3.36
N LYS A 44 -10.82 6.29 -4.44
CA LYS A 44 -10.91 7.34 -5.48
C LYS A 44 -12.20 7.28 -6.30
N SER A 45 -12.93 6.17 -6.29
CA SER A 45 -14.22 6.04 -6.95
C SER A 45 -15.35 6.84 -6.26
N PHE A 46 -15.14 7.29 -5.02
CA PHE A 46 -16.06 8.19 -4.35
C PHE A 46 -15.79 9.64 -4.76
N ASP A 47 -16.82 10.35 -5.21
CA ASP A 47 -16.70 11.76 -5.61
C ASP A 47 -16.14 12.64 -4.49
N ILE A 48 -16.53 12.36 -3.24
CA ILE A 48 -16.06 13.07 -2.05
C ILE A 48 -14.55 12.91 -1.78
N PHE A 49 -13.90 11.88 -2.31
CA PHE A 49 -12.47 11.62 -2.12
C PHE A 49 -11.64 11.93 -3.38
N LYS A 50 -12.23 12.54 -4.41
CA LYS A 50 -11.52 12.89 -5.65
C LYS A 50 -10.35 13.86 -5.45
N ASN A 51 -10.44 14.77 -4.48
CA ASN A 51 -9.36 15.70 -4.14
C ASN A 51 -8.44 15.21 -3.01
N ILE A 52 -8.70 14.04 -2.44
CA ILE A 52 -7.84 13.44 -1.42
C ILE A 52 -6.68 12.71 -2.11
N ASP A 53 -5.46 13.06 -1.74
CA ASP A 53 -4.26 12.49 -2.35
C ASP A 53 -3.86 11.18 -1.66
N VAL A 54 -4.45 10.07 -2.12
CA VAL A 54 -4.17 8.72 -1.65
C VAL A 54 -2.89 8.20 -2.31
N ARG A 55 -1.99 7.61 -1.52
CA ARG A 55 -0.71 7.07 -1.99
C ARG A 55 -0.45 5.67 -1.43
N LEU A 56 0.27 4.86 -2.19
CA LEU A 56 0.73 3.53 -1.81
C LEU A 56 2.21 3.60 -1.44
N LYS A 57 2.49 3.30 -0.18
CA LYS A 57 3.85 3.16 0.34
C LYS A 57 4.25 1.71 0.21
N TRP A 58 5.30 1.48 -0.57
CA TRP A 58 5.91 0.16 -0.67
C TRP A 58 6.34 -0.38 0.71
N PRO A 59 6.09 -1.66 1.01
CA PRO A 59 5.45 -2.64 0.11
C PRO A 59 3.92 -2.78 0.30
N ASN A 60 3.33 -2.29 1.39
CA ASN A 60 2.01 -2.78 1.81
C ASN A 60 1.15 -1.79 2.60
N ASP A 61 1.49 -0.50 2.59
CA ASP A 61 0.79 0.50 3.39
C ASP A 61 0.10 1.55 2.49
N ILE A 62 -1.04 2.05 2.97
CA ILE A 62 -1.82 3.08 2.30
C ILE A 62 -1.69 4.37 3.11
N TYR A 63 -1.39 5.45 2.41
CA TYR A 63 -1.12 6.77 2.97
C TYR A 63 -2.00 7.83 2.33
N ILE A 64 -2.14 8.95 3.03
CA ILE A 64 -2.65 10.20 2.45
C ILE A 64 -1.54 11.23 2.55
N LYS A 65 -1.37 11.95 1.46
CA LYS A 65 -0.55 13.14 1.36
C LYS A 65 -1.44 14.36 1.62
N ILE A 66 -1.11 15.13 2.65
CA ILE A 66 -1.88 16.30 3.07
C ILE A 66 -0.95 17.50 3.28
N ASN A 67 -1.47 18.71 3.12
CA ASN A 67 -0.76 19.91 3.55
C ASN A 67 -1.20 20.27 4.97
N GLU A 68 -0.28 20.18 5.93
CA GLU A 68 -0.47 20.52 7.33
C GLU A 68 0.39 21.75 7.63
N ASN A 69 -0.23 22.89 7.98
CA ASN A 69 0.46 24.15 8.30
C ASN A 69 1.41 24.69 7.20
N GLY A 70 1.08 24.44 5.94
CA GLY A 70 1.90 24.87 4.79
C GLY A 70 3.04 23.93 4.43
N GLU A 71 3.18 22.81 5.17
CA GLU A 71 4.14 21.76 4.87
C GLU A 71 3.43 20.48 4.41
N GLU A 72 4.07 19.78 3.50
CA GLU A 72 3.59 18.51 2.98
C GLU A 72 3.86 17.39 3.98
N ALA A 73 2.81 16.75 4.47
CA ALA A 73 2.87 15.64 5.41
C ALA A 73 2.24 14.38 4.79
N VAL A 74 2.88 13.24 5.03
CA VAL A 74 2.35 11.94 4.60
C VAL A 74 1.95 11.13 5.83
N LYS A 75 0.68 10.73 5.91
CA LYS A 75 0.13 10.02 7.08
C LYS A 75 -0.48 8.69 6.68
N LYS A 76 -0.20 7.64 7.44
CA LYS A 76 -0.72 6.30 7.19
C LYS A 76 -2.21 6.24 7.52
N ILE A 77 -2.99 5.65 6.62
CA ILE A 77 -4.43 5.39 6.82
C ILE A 77 -4.79 3.92 6.73
N GLY A 78 -3.92 3.08 6.18
CA GLY A 78 -4.24 1.68 5.97
C GLY A 78 -3.02 0.80 5.86
N GLY A 79 -3.25 -0.50 5.98
CA GLY A 79 -2.22 -1.52 5.84
C GLY A 79 -2.82 -2.81 5.32
N ILE A 80 -2.00 -3.53 4.55
CA ILE A 80 -2.32 -4.83 3.99
C ILE A 80 -1.35 -5.85 4.57
N LEU A 81 -1.86 -7.02 4.92
CA LEU A 81 -1.08 -8.16 5.37
C LEU A 81 -1.50 -9.37 4.53
N THR A 82 -0.57 -9.89 3.75
CA THR A 82 -0.74 -11.14 3.01
C THR A 82 0.02 -12.25 3.71
N GLU A 83 -0.69 -13.30 4.10
CA GLU A 83 -0.13 -14.55 4.61
C GLU A 83 -0.50 -15.68 3.66
N SER A 84 0.41 -16.63 3.45
CA SER A 84 0.17 -17.75 2.56
C SER A 84 0.35 -19.07 3.30
N VAL A 85 -0.51 -20.03 3.00
CA VAL A 85 -0.42 -21.40 3.49
C VAL A 85 -0.53 -22.33 2.29
N TYR A 86 0.28 -23.38 2.26
CA TYR A 86 0.22 -24.40 1.23
C TYR A 86 -0.49 -25.64 1.76
N VAL A 87 -1.66 -25.96 1.21
CA VAL A 87 -2.50 -27.09 1.64
C VAL A 87 -3.04 -27.80 0.41
N ASN A 88 -3.02 -29.13 0.40
CA ASN A 88 -3.59 -29.96 -0.67
C ASN A 88 -3.15 -29.53 -2.09
N ASN A 89 -1.85 -29.26 -2.25
CA ASN A 89 -1.24 -28.88 -3.51
C ASN A 89 -1.69 -27.52 -4.08
N GLN A 90 -2.22 -26.63 -3.23
CA GLN A 90 -2.70 -25.29 -3.57
C GLN A 90 -2.21 -24.25 -2.56
N TYR A 91 -1.88 -23.04 -3.02
CA TYR A 91 -1.65 -21.91 -2.10
C TYR A 91 -2.97 -21.23 -1.76
N ILE A 92 -3.18 -21.06 -0.46
CA ILE A 92 -4.29 -20.30 0.12
C ILE A 92 -3.67 -19.02 0.67
N ILE A 93 -4.09 -17.88 0.14
CA ILE A 93 -3.59 -16.56 0.53
C ILE A 93 -4.65 -15.89 1.38
N LEU A 94 -4.32 -15.55 2.62
CA LEU A 94 -5.14 -14.74 3.50
C LEU A 94 -4.71 -13.28 3.33
N CYS A 95 -5.62 -12.44 2.87
CA CYS A 95 -5.37 -11.01 2.66
C CYS A 95 -6.13 -10.21 3.73
N GLY A 96 -5.43 -9.86 4.80
CA GLY A 96 -5.92 -8.97 5.85
C GLY A 96 -5.76 -7.51 5.45
N CYS A 97 -6.85 -6.75 5.49
CA CYS A 97 -6.86 -5.32 5.18
C CYS A 97 -7.39 -4.54 6.38
N GLY A 98 -6.72 -3.44 6.73
CA GLY A 98 -7.19 -2.48 7.72
C GLY A 98 -7.10 -1.06 7.15
N ILE A 99 -8.21 -0.32 7.19
CA ILE A 99 -8.31 1.05 6.67
C ILE A 99 -9.02 1.91 7.72
N ASN A 100 -8.40 3.02 8.10
CA ASN A 100 -8.96 3.99 9.02
C ASN A 100 -9.95 4.89 8.27
N ILE A 101 -11.25 4.63 8.43
CA ILE A 101 -12.31 5.45 7.82
C ILE A 101 -12.63 6.62 8.72
N HIS A 102 -12.83 6.32 10.00
CA HIS A 102 -13.01 7.26 11.10
C HIS A 102 -12.07 6.88 12.24
N ASP A 103 -11.42 7.86 12.85
CA ASP A 103 -10.75 7.65 14.13
C ASP A 103 -10.67 9.00 14.86
N PRO A 104 -11.13 9.09 16.12
CA PRO A 104 -11.10 10.34 16.86
C PRO A 104 -9.68 10.80 17.25
N CYS A 105 -8.68 9.91 17.45
CA CYS A 105 -7.29 10.27 17.78
C CYS A 105 -6.43 9.00 18.06
N PRO A 106 -5.11 8.96 17.77
CA PRO A 106 -4.26 9.94 17.09
C PRO A 106 -4.02 9.63 15.61
N THR A 107 -4.59 8.55 15.08
CA THR A 107 -4.31 8.11 13.71
C THR A 107 -4.99 8.99 12.67
N MET A 108 -4.43 9.03 11.47
CA MET A 108 -5.09 9.63 10.32
C MET A 108 -6.19 8.71 9.80
N SER A 109 -7.28 9.30 9.32
CA SER A 109 -8.42 8.60 8.72
C SER A 109 -8.90 9.32 7.45
N LEU A 110 -9.72 8.65 6.64
CA LEU A 110 -10.33 9.25 5.44
C LEU A 110 -11.20 10.47 5.80
N GLU A 111 -11.98 10.39 6.87
CA GLU A 111 -12.79 11.53 7.33
C GLU A 111 -11.94 12.71 7.77
N LYS A 112 -10.86 12.46 8.53
CA LYS A 112 -9.97 13.53 8.98
C LYS A 112 -9.28 14.20 7.80
N ALA A 113 -8.85 13.42 6.81
CA ALA A 113 -8.30 13.96 5.57
C ALA A 113 -9.34 14.77 4.78
N TYR A 114 -10.58 14.28 4.67
CA TYR A 114 -11.68 15.02 4.05
C TYR A 114 -11.90 16.36 4.74
N LYS A 115 -11.95 16.37 6.08
CA LYS A 115 -12.13 17.58 6.88
C LYS A 115 -11.00 18.57 6.68
N MET A 116 -9.74 18.12 6.66
CA MET A 116 -8.59 18.98 6.43
C MET A 116 -8.58 19.61 5.04
N VAL A 117 -8.93 18.84 3.99
CA VAL A 117 -8.88 19.32 2.61
C VAL A 117 -10.10 20.17 2.23
N ASN A 118 -11.30 19.79 2.70
CA ASN A 118 -12.56 20.43 2.30
C ASN A 118 -13.10 21.43 3.33
N ASN A 119 -12.52 21.47 4.54
CA ASN A 119 -13.01 22.26 5.67
C ASN A 119 -14.50 22.01 5.99
N LYS A 120 -14.91 20.73 5.88
CA LYS A 120 -16.29 20.26 6.08
C LYS A 120 -16.31 18.92 6.79
N ASP A 121 -17.34 18.69 7.59
CA ASP A 121 -17.60 17.37 8.15
C ASP A 121 -18.17 16.44 7.08
N LEU A 122 -17.88 15.15 7.21
CA LEU A 122 -18.32 14.10 6.30
C LEU A 122 -19.23 13.13 7.03
N ASP A 123 -20.37 12.79 6.43
CA ASP A 123 -21.17 11.67 6.92
C ASP A 123 -20.51 10.35 6.48
N ILE A 124 -20.05 9.58 7.46
CA ILE A 124 -19.34 8.32 7.27
C ILE A 124 -20.25 7.09 7.37
N SER A 125 -21.55 7.27 7.65
CA SER A 125 -22.44 6.19 8.12
C SER A 125 -22.58 5.01 7.16
N LEU A 126 -22.38 5.22 5.86
CA LEU A 126 -22.46 4.19 4.81
C LEU A 126 -21.13 3.95 4.09
N ILE A 127 -20.09 4.72 4.43
CA ILE A 127 -18.82 4.70 3.68
C ILE A 127 -18.12 3.35 3.85
N LYS A 128 -18.23 2.70 5.02
CA LYS A 128 -17.52 1.44 5.27
C LYS A 128 -18.04 0.31 4.39
N GLU A 129 -19.35 0.12 4.36
CA GLU A 129 -20.04 -0.93 3.61
C GLU A 129 -19.87 -0.72 2.11
N GLU A 130 -20.07 0.51 1.63
CA GLU A 130 -19.86 0.85 0.22
C GLU A 130 -18.40 0.67 -0.20
N LEU A 131 -17.45 1.09 0.64
CA LEU A 131 -16.03 0.94 0.36
C LEU A 131 -15.65 -0.53 0.32
N LEU A 132 -16.13 -1.35 1.25
CA LEU A 132 -15.90 -2.80 1.22
C LEU A 132 -16.45 -3.42 -0.07
N ALA A 133 -17.68 -3.08 -0.46
CA ALA A 133 -18.28 -3.57 -1.69
C ALA A 133 -17.45 -3.20 -2.94
N LYS A 134 -16.99 -1.95 -3.03
CA LYS A 134 -16.12 -1.47 -4.12
C LYS A 134 -14.76 -2.16 -4.10
N ILE A 135 -14.15 -2.38 -2.93
CA ILE A 135 -12.89 -3.10 -2.81
C ILE A 135 -13.05 -4.54 -3.31
N MET A 136 -14.09 -5.25 -2.86
CA MET A 136 -14.34 -6.64 -3.28
C MET A 136 -14.64 -6.74 -4.78
N HIS A 137 -15.38 -5.78 -5.34
CA HIS A 137 -15.60 -5.68 -6.78
C HIS A 137 -14.29 -5.49 -7.56
N ASN A 138 -13.44 -4.56 -7.10
CA ASN A 138 -12.13 -4.35 -7.71
C ASN A 138 -11.26 -5.61 -7.60
N ILE A 139 -11.23 -6.28 -6.44
CA ILE A 139 -10.47 -7.52 -6.27
C ILE A 139 -10.87 -8.58 -7.32
N ASP A 140 -12.16 -8.78 -7.59
CA ASP A 140 -12.59 -9.75 -8.61
C ASP A 140 -12.07 -9.40 -10.02
N ILE A 141 -12.13 -8.12 -10.41
CA ILE A 141 -11.66 -7.65 -11.71
C ILE A 141 -10.13 -7.75 -11.82
N TYR A 142 -9.42 -7.17 -10.85
CA TYR A 142 -7.97 -7.07 -10.87
C TYR A 142 -7.32 -8.44 -10.66
N TYR A 143 -7.91 -9.33 -9.87
CA TYR A 143 -7.37 -10.68 -9.69
C TYR A 143 -7.41 -11.49 -10.98
N LYS A 144 -8.50 -11.39 -11.77
CA LYS A 144 -8.59 -12.05 -13.09
C LYS A 144 -7.49 -11.55 -14.04
N LYS A 145 -7.29 -10.24 -14.11
CA LYS A 145 -6.22 -9.63 -14.92
C LYS A 145 -4.83 -10.07 -14.42
N PHE A 146 -4.62 -10.03 -13.10
CA PHE A 146 -3.38 -10.44 -12.45
C PHE A 146 -3.00 -11.91 -12.70
N VAL A 147 -3.96 -12.84 -12.63
CA VAL A 147 -3.70 -14.27 -12.88
C VAL A 147 -3.30 -14.53 -14.33
N ASN A 148 -3.86 -13.77 -15.27
CA ASN A 148 -3.60 -13.96 -16.70
C ASN A 148 -2.32 -13.26 -17.18
N GLU A 149 -2.05 -12.06 -16.68
CA GLU A 149 -1.02 -11.15 -17.22
C GLU A 149 0.08 -10.79 -16.21
N GLY A 150 -0.04 -11.25 -14.96
CA GLY A 150 0.87 -10.90 -13.87
C GLY A 150 0.72 -9.46 -13.39
N PHE A 151 1.55 -9.07 -12.42
CA PHE A 151 1.54 -7.72 -11.84
C PHE A 151 1.99 -6.64 -12.84
N LYS A 152 2.78 -7.01 -13.85
CA LYS A 152 3.19 -6.11 -14.94
C LYS A 152 2.03 -5.36 -15.57
N SER A 153 0.89 -6.02 -15.74
CA SER A 153 -0.32 -5.43 -16.31
C SER A 153 -0.97 -4.33 -15.46
N LEU A 154 -0.59 -4.24 -14.18
CA LEU A 154 -1.11 -3.32 -13.18
C LEU A 154 -0.09 -2.25 -12.76
N ILE A 155 1.15 -2.33 -13.25
CA ILE A 155 2.26 -1.54 -12.73
C ILE A 155 2.07 -0.04 -13.03
N ASP A 156 1.56 0.30 -14.20
CA ASP A 156 1.34 1.69 -14.60
C ASP A 156 0.26 2.34 -13.73
N GLU A 157 -0.86 1.65 -13.52
CA GLU A 157 -1.94 2.08 -12.61
C GLU A 157 -1.43 2.18 -11.16
N TYR A 158 -0.55 1.25 -10.74
CA TYR A 158 0.07 1.31 -9.41
C TYR A 158 0.95 2.56 -9.25
N TYR A 159 1.67 2.97 -10.31
CA TYR A 159 2.49 4.18 -10.28
C TYR A 159 1.68 5.48 -10.14
N GLU A 160 0.40 5.50 -10.52
CA GLU A 160 -0.47 6.65 -10.27
C GLU A 160 -0.61 6.96 -8.77
N PHE A 161 -0.48 5.94 -7.93
CA PHE A 161 -0.53 6.05 -6.47
C PHE A 161 0.85 6.02 -5.81
N TRP A 162 1.95 5.94 -6.56
CA TRP A 162 3.28 5.77 -6.00
C TRP A 162 3.71 6.92 -5.07
N LEU A 163 4.20 6.56 -3.88
CA LEU A 163 4.64 7.55 -2.90
C LEU A 163 6.12 7.97 -3.05
N HIS A 164 6.97 7.11 -3.63
CA HIS A 164 8.42 7.20 -3.44
C HIS A 164 9.19 7.84 -4.61
N SER A 165 8.51 8.68 -5.38
CA SER A 165 9.13 9.39 -6.51
C SER A 165 10.30 10.25 -6.02
N ASN A 166 11.48 10.05 -6.60
CA ASN A 166 12.73 10.75 -6.26
C ASN A 166 13.21 10.60 -4.81
N SER A 167 12.72 9.61 -4.07
CA SER A 167 13.18 9.37 -2.70
C SER A 167 14.61 8.85 -2.69
N ILE A 168 15.46 9.48 -1.88
CA ILE A 168 16.78 8.98 -1.51
C ILE A 168 16.61 8.18 -0.21
N VAL A 169 17.11 6.97 -0.20
CA VAL A 169 17.04 6.04 0.91
C VAL A 169 18.41 5.43 1.17
N LYS A 170 18.62 4.94 2.38
CA LYS A 170 19.79 4.17 2.74
C LYS A 170 19.48 2.68 2.67
N VAL A 171 20.26 1.94 1.88
CA VAL A 171 20.19 0.49 1.73
C VAL A 171 21.51 -0.09 2.21
N GLU A 172 21.47 -0.90 3.27
CA GLU A 172 22.69 -1.49 3.87
C GLU A 172 23.77 -0.44 4.25
N GLY A 173 23.33 0.77 4.59
CA GLY A 173 24.22 1.89 4.95
C GLY A 173 24.68 2.77 3.79
N LEU A 174 24.40 2.38 2.55
CA LEU A 174 24.73 3.14 1.34
C LEU A 174 23.55 4.01 0.89
N ASP A 175 23.83 5.23 0.45
CA ASP A 175 22.80 6.10 -0.14
C ASP A 175 22.39 5.57 -1.52
N ALA A 176 21.09 5.47 -1.75
CA ALA A 176 20.49 4.92 -2.95
C ALA A 176 19.25 5.72 -3.35
N LYS A 177 19.03 5.89 -4.65
CA LYS A 177 17.82 6.51 -5.20
C LYS A 177 16.80 5.43 -5.57
N ILE A 178 15.57 5.55 -5.09
CA ILE A 178 14.49 4.69 -5.56
C ILE A 178 14.18 5.01 -7.02
N ILE A 179 14.24 3.99 -7.88
CA ILE A 179 13.94 4.11 -9.31
C ILE A 179 12.62 3.44 -9.70
N GLY A 180 12.03 2.62 -8.81
CA GLY A 180 10.71 2.04 -9.00
C GLY A 180 10.59 0.63 -8.41
N ILE A 181 9.69 -0.15 -8.97
CA ILE A 181 9.52 -1.58 -8.72
C ILE A 181 9.59 -2.37 -10.05
N ASP A 182 9.98 -3.64 -9.97
CA ASP A 182 9.95 -4.57 -11.12
C ASP A 182 8.56 -5.23 -11.30
N GLU A 183 8.47 -6.15 -12.26
CA GLU A 183 7.23 -6.89 -12.56
C GLU A 183 6.80 -7.89 -11.47
N PHE A 184 7.64 -8.15 -10.48
CA PHE A 184 7.33 -8.95 -9.29
C PHE A 184 7.05 -8.05 -8.06
N GLY A 185 7.20 -6.74 -8.21
CA GLY A 185 7.03 -5.74 -7.17
C GLY A 185 8.22 -5.61 -6.21
N CYS A 186 9.40 -6.09 -6.61
CA CYS A 186 10.64 -5.85 -5.88
C CYS A 186 11.08 -4.39 -6.07
N LEU A 187 11.53 -3.74 -5.00
CA LEU A 187 11.96 -2.33 -5.04
C LEU A 187 13.33 -2.24 -5.73
N ARG A 188 13.40 -1.44 -6.78
CA ARG A 188 14.61 -1.15 -7.54
C ARG A 188 15.22 0.16 -7.05
N VAL A 189 16.51 0.13 -6.74
CA VAL A 189 17.27 1.30 -6.28
C VAL A 189 18.58 1.43 -7.06
N LEU A 190 19.04 2.66 -7.23
CA LEU A 190 20.33 3.00 -7.83
C LEU A 190 21.27 3.51 -6.75
N LEU A 191 22.43 2.87 -6.56
CA LEU A 191 23.42 3.32 -5.60
C LEU A 191 24.08 4.64 -6.02
N LEU A 192 24.30 5.51 -5.05
CA LEU A 192 24.80 6.88 -5.23
C LEU A 192 26.23 7.07 -4.71
N ASP A 193 26.82 6.08 -4.05
CA ASP A 193 28.20 6.15 -3.57
C ASP A 193 29.21 6.12 -4.72
N GLU A 194 30.41 6.64 -4.47
CA GLU A 194 31.43 6.79 -5.52
C GLU A 194 32.01 5.43 -5.99
N GLU A 195 31.96 4.38 -5.17
CA GLU A 195 32.48 3.05 -5.52
C GLU A 195 31.48 2.23 -6.35
N HIS A 196 30.18 2.34 -6.08
CA HIS A 196 29.12 1.57 -6.75
C HIS A 196 28.18 2.45 -7.58
N LYS A 197 28.68 3.59 -8.06
CA LYS A 197 27.88 4.60 -8.77
C LYS A 197 27.13 4.00 -9.95
N ASN A 198 25.80 4.10 -9.91
CA ASN A 198 24.86 3.54 -10.89
C ASN A 198 24.68 2.01 -10.86
N GLU A 199 25.16 1.31 -9.83
CA GLU A 199 24.78 -0.08 -9.60
C GLU A 199 23.30 -0.15 -9.19
N GLU A 200 22.54 -1.02 -9.86
CA GLU A 200 21.15 -1.28 -9.51
C GLU A 200 21.05 -2.43 -8.50
N ARG A 201 20.33 -2.20 -7.40
CA ARG A 201 19.95 -3.25 -6.45
C ARG A 201 18.45 -3.45 -6.41
N THR A 202 18.05 -4.69 -6.16
CA THR A 202 16.65 -5.10 -6.06
C THR A 202 16.37 -5.64 -4.66
N LEU A 203 15.29 -5.16 -4.03
CA LEU A 203 14.91 -5.48 -2.66
C LEU A 203 13.55 -6.18 -2.63
N LEU A 204 13.51 -7.35 -1.98
CA LEU A 204 12.29 -8.15 -1.86
C LEU A 204 11.29 -7.50 -0.89
N PRO A 205 9.97 -7.54 -1.17
CA PRO A 205 8.95 -6.93 -0.32
C PRO A 205 8.73 -7.66 1.01
N ASP A 206 9.10 -8.94 1.07
CA ASP A 206 8.86 -9.81 2.22
C ASP A 206 10.02 -9.79 3.22
N GLY A 207 11.22 -9.44 2.73
CA GLY A 207 12.46 -9.37 3.50
C GLY A 207 12.84 -7.97 3.95
N ASN A 208 12.23 -6.91 3.40
CA ASN A 208 12.64 -5.54 3.69
C ASN A 208 11.54 -4.71 4.34
N SER A 209 11.92 -3.61 5.00
CA SER A 209 11.00 -2.62 5.53
C SER A 209 11.55 -1.22 5.29
N PHE A 210 10.65 -0.29 4.94
CA PHE A 210 11.01 1.10 4.67
C PHE A 210 10.57 2.02 5.83
N ASP A 211 11.54 2.56 6.55
CA ASP A 211 11.35 3.64 7.53
C ASP A 211 11.51 5.00 6.81
N MET A 212 10.40 5.66 6.53
CA MET A 212 10.40 6.95 5.85
C MET A 212 10.94 8.10 6.71
N LEU A 213 10.80 8.01 8.05
CA LEU A 213 11.29 9.08 8.94
C LEU A 213 12.81 9.12 8.98
N LYS A 214 13.44 7.95 8.83
CA LYS A 214 14.90 7.82 8.78
C LYS A 214 15.45 7.71 7.35
N GLY A 215 14.58 7.60 6.35
CA GLY A 215 14.97 7.30 4.97
C GLY A 215 15.73 5.98 4.84
N LEU A 216 15.37 4.94 5.58
CA LEU A 216 16.11 3.67 5.65
C LEU A 216 15.30 2.51 5.11
N VAL A 217 15.87 1.74 4.17
CA VAL A 217 15.38 0.41 3.81
C VAL A 217 16.36 -0.61 4.38
N PHE A 218 15.85 -1.49 5.25
CA PHE A 218 16.65 -2.50 5.92
C PHE A 218 16.07 -3.89 5.72
N SER A 219 16.97 -4.87 5.55
CA SER A 219 16.62 -6.28 5.59
C SER A 219 16.21 -6.66 7.01
N ARG A 220 15.25 -7.58 7.09
CA ARG A 220 14.86 -8.31 8.29
C ARG A 220 15.93 -9.31 8.70
#